data_AF-A0ABD6AFS8-F1
#
_entry.id   AF-A0ABD6AFS8-F1
#
_cell.length_a   1.000
_cell.length_b   1.000
_cell.length_c   1.000
_cell.angle_alpha   90.00
_cell.angle_beta   90.00
_cell.angle_gamma   90.00
#
_symmetry.space_group_name_H-M   'P 1'
#
loop_
_entity.id
_entity.type
_entity.pdbx_description
1 polymer ?
#
loop_
_entity_poly.entity_id
_entity_poly.type
_entity_poly.pdbx_seq_one_letter_code
_entity_poly.pdbx_strand_id
1 'polypeptide(L)' 'MGVNALDRGLWIGFAVLFAVVAGASVLPVEPILWVLPAWGVVVLLSILASIGVAVVAVAAGWPLEGDG' A
#
# COMPACT_ATOMS: atom_id res chain seq x y z
N MET A 1 -20.21 16.03 5.17
CA MET A 1 -19.44 15.62 4.00
C MET A 1 -19.24 14.11 4.10
N GLY A 2 -19.98 13.32 3.33
CA GLY A 2 -19.85 11.86 3.39
C GLY A 2 -18.51 11.44 2.81
N VAL A 3 -17.77 10.57 3.50
CA VAL A 3 -16.55 9.97 2.93
C VAL A 3 -16.97 9.20 1.68
N ASN A 4 -16.52 9.65 0.51
CA ASN A 4 -16.82 8.97 -0.75
C ASN A 4 -16.24 7.56 -0.72
N ALA A 5 -16.94 6.60 -1.35
CA ALA A 5 -16.53 5.20 -1.34
C ALA A 5 -15.10 4.98 -1.89
N LEU A 6 -14.69 5.80 -2.86
CA LEU A 6 -13.32 5.83 -3.40
C LEU A 6 -12.30 6.21 -2.33
N ASP A 7 -12.53 7.29 -1.61
CA ASP A 7 -11.63 7.77 -0.56
C ASP A 7 -11.48 6.74 0.57
N ARG A 8 -12.61 6.19 1.03
CA ARG A 8 -12.62 5.09 2.01
C ARG A 8 -11.85 3.87 1.50
N GLY A 9 -12.01 3.51 0.23
CA GLY A 9 -11.30 2.40 -0.41
C GLY A 9 -9.79 2.63 -0.46
N LEU A 10 -9.35 3.84 -0.83
CA LEU A 10 -7.93 4.20 -0.88
C LEU A 10 -7.29 4.18 0.50
N TRP A 11 -7.95 4.75 1.51
CA TRP A 11 -7.47 4.70 2.90
C TRP A 11 -7.34 3.28 3.43
N ILE A 12 -8.33 2.42 3.16
CA ILE A 12 -8.25 1.00 3.54
C ILE A 12 -7.10 0.33 2.79
N GLY A 13 -6.96 0.56 1.48
CA GLY A 13 -5.88 0.00 0.66
C GLY A 13 -4.49 0.38 1.17
N PHE A 14 -4.25 1.67 1.41
CA PHE A 14 -2.98 2.15 1.96
C PHE A 14 -2.74 1.64 3.39
N ALA A 15 -3.77 1.58 4.23
CA ALA A 15 -3.64 1.05 5.59
C ALA A 15 -3.23 -0.44 5.59
N VAL A 16 -3.81 -1.25 4.69
CA VAL A 16 -3.44 -2.67 4.53
C VAL A 16 -2.00 -2.80 4.04
N LEU A 17 -1.60 -2.04 3.01
CA LEU A 17 -0.24 -2.08 2.47
C LEU A 17 0.79 -1.63 3.51
N PHE A 18 0.47 -0.60 4.29
CA PHE A 18 1.27 -0.15 5.42
C PHE A 18 1.40 -1.23 6.50
N ALA A 19 0.30 -1.89 6.86
CA ALA A 19 0.32 -2.97 7.85
C ALA A 19 1.19 -4.15 7.40
N VAL A 20 1.21 -4.48 6.10
CA VAL A 20 2.09 -5.51 5.54
C VAL A 20 3.56 -5.10 5.69
N VAL A 21 3.92 -3.86 5.35
CA VAL A 21 5.31 -3.37 5.51
C VAL A 21 5.72 -3.32 6.98
N ALA A 22 4.85 -2.81 7.85
CA ALA A 22 5.09 -2.75 9.29
C ALA A 22 5.24 -4.16 9.90
N GLY A 23 4.36 -5.09 9.52
CA GLY A 23 4.43 -6.49 9.94
C GLY A 23 5.73 -7.16 9.48
N ALA A 24 6.11 -6.97 8.22
CA ALA A 24 7.36 -7.49 7.68
C ALA A 24 8.62 -7.00 8.44
N SER A 25 8.56 -5.84 9.11
CA SER A 25 9.68 -5.30 9.88
C SER A 25 9.89 -5.96 11.26
N VAL A 26 8.86 -6.63 11.80
CA VAL A 26 8.89 -7.28 13.11
C VAL A 26 8.85 -8.81 13.03
N LEU A 27 8.67 -9.35 11.82
CA LEU A 27 8.64 -10.79 11.60
C LEU A 27 10.05 -11.40 11.67
N PRO A 28 10.16 -12.69 12.05
CA PRO A 28 11.45 -13.36 12.17
C PRO A 28 12.23 -13.31 10.87
N VAL A 29 13.55 -13.11 10.95
CA VAL A 29 14.42 -13.15 9.77
C VAL A 29 14.41 -14.57 9.20
N GLU A 30 13.77 -14.74 8.04
CA GLU A 30 13.73 -16.01 7.32
C GLU A 30 15.05 -16.31 6.59
N PRO A 31 15.34 -17.60 6.29
CA PRO A 31 16.50 -17.95 5.50
C PRO A 31 16.46 -17.24 4.15
N ILE A 32 17.60 -16.65 3.77
CA ILE A 32 17.80 -15.93 2.52
C ILE A 32 17.39 -16.85 1.36
N LEU A 33 16.32 -16.50 0.63
CA LEU A 33 15.94 -17.19 -0.60
C LEU A 33 16.89 -16.73 -1.71
N TRP A 34 18.12 -17.24 -1.67
CA TRP A 34 19.20 -17.09 -2.67
C TRP A 34 19.72 -15.66 -2.94
N VAL A 35 18.86 -14.63 -2.93
CA VAL A 35 19.22 -13.23 -3.28
C VAL A 35 18.57 -12.20 -2.33
N LEU A 36 17.36 -12.43 -1.82
CA LEU A 36 16.65 -11.51 -0.92
C LEU A 36 15.96 -12.27 0.24
N PRO A 37 15.88 -11.68 1.44
CA PRO A 37 15.02 -12.19 2.50
C PRO A 37 13.57 -12.24 2.03
N ALA A 38 12.81 -13.28 2.39
CA ALA A 38 11.42 -13.44 1.96
C ALA A 38 10.55 -12.22 2.29
N TRP A 39 10.70 -11.67 3.51
CA TRP A 39 10.02 -10.43 3.91
C TRP A 39 10.43 -9.21 3.08
N GLY A 40 11.67 -9.16 2.59
CA GLY A 40 12.11 -8.13 1.66
C GLY A 40 11.35 -8.17 0.33
N VAL A 41 11.05 -9.39 -0.16
CA VAL A 41 10.21 -9.57 -1.36
C VAL A 41 8.77 -9.11 -1.09
N VAL A 42 8.21 -9.45 0.08
CA VAL A 42 6.86 -9.01 0.48
C VAL A 42 6.77 -7.49 0.56
N VAL A 43 7.77 -6.82 1.15
CA VAL A 43 7.85 -5.36 1.19
C VAL A 43 7.96 -4.77 -0.21
N LEU A 44 8.81 -5.34 -1.07
CA LEU A 44 8.96 -4.87 -2.45
C LEU A 44 7.64 -4.95 -3.22
N LEU A 45 6.93 -6.08 -3.14
CA LEU A 45 5.62 -6.25 -3.77
C LEU A 45 4.58 -5.27 -3.20
N SER A 46 4.63 -4.99 -1.89
CA SER A 46 3.73 -4.03 -1.25
C SER A 46 3.98 -2.60 -1.71
N ILE A 47 5.24 -2.22 -1.94
CA ILE A 47 5.60 -0.93 -2.52
C ILE A 47 5.08 -0.82 -3.95
N LEU A 48 5.28 -1.85 -4.78
CA LEU A 48 4.77 -1.88 -6.15
C LEU A 48 3.23 -1.77 -6.18
N ALA A 49 2.54 -2.50 -5.30
CA ALA A 49 1.09 -2.38 -5.14
C ALA A 49 0.66 -0.98 -4.71
N SER A 50 1.41 -0.34 -3.79
CA SER A 50 1.15 1.04 -3.36
C SER A 50 1.26 2.04 -4.51
N ILE A 51 2.27 1.87 -5.37
CA ILE A 51 2.43 2.68 -6.59
C ILE A 51 1.24 2.45 -7.51
N GLY A 52 0.83 1.18 -7.73
CA GLY A 52 -0.34 0.86 -8.55
C GLY A 52 -1.63 1.50 -8.04
N VAL A 53 -1.89 1.41 -6.73
CA VAL A 53 -3.04 2.06 -6.08
C VAL A 53 -2.96 3.58 -6.25
N ALA A 54 -1.79 4.19 -6.07
CA ALA A 54 -1.61 5.63 -6.25
C ALA A 54 -1.86 6.07 -7.71
N VAL A 55 -1.36 5.32 -8.70
CA VAL A 55 -1.60 5.63 -10.13
C VAL A 55 -3.08 5.54 -10.46
N VAL A 56 -3.78 4.51 -9.99
CA VAL A 56 -5.24 4.37 -10.19
C VAL A 56 -6.00 5.48 -9.47
N ALA A 57 -5.57 5.86 -8.26
CA ALA A 57 -6.18 6.96 -7.51
C ALA A 57 -6.07 8.29 -8.27
N VAL A 58 -4.88 8.61 -8.78
CA VAL A 58 -4.65 9.83 -9.58
C VAL A 58 -5.47 9.79 -10.87
N ALA A 59 -5.52 8.65 -11.57
CA ALA A 59 -6.33 8.49 -12.78
C ALA A 59 -7.84 8.64 -12.49
N ALA A 60 -8.29 8.32 -11.28
CA ALA A 60 -9.66 8.49 -10.82
C ALA A 60 -9.97 9.91 -10.31
N GLY A 61 -9.02 10.84 -10.38
CA GLY A 61 -9.18 12.23 -9.92
C GLY A 61 -9.05 12.42 -8.41
N TRP A 62 -8.33 11.52 -7.72
CA TRP A 62 -8.04 11.66 -6.29
C TRP A 62 -6.69 12.37 -6.05
N PRO A 63 -6.54 13.20 -5.00
CA PRO A 63 -7.61 13.64 -4.10
C PRO A 63 -8.59 14.52 -4.85
N LEU A 64 -9.89 14.33 -4.60
CA LEU A 64 -10.91 15.19 -5.17
C LEU A 64 -10.58 16.61 -4.70
N GLU A 65 -10.15 17.48 -5.62
CA GLU A 65 -9.95 18.89 -5.32
C GLU A 65 -11.26 19.38 -4.71
N GLY A 66 -11.19 19.87 -3.49
CA GLY A 66 -12.38 20.26 -2.75
C GLY A 66 -13.17 21.27 -3.58
N ASP A 67 -14.43 20.96 -3.84
CA ASP A 67 -15.45 21.97 -4.05
C ASP A 67 -15.44 22.86 -2.79
N GLY A 68 -14.70 23.98 -2.88
CA GLY A 68 -14.77 25.09 -1.94
C GLY A 68 -16.11 25.80 -2.06
#